data_AF-X1TMZ1-F1
#
_entry.id   AF-X1TMZ1-F1
#
_cell.length_a   1.000
_cell.length_b   1.000
_cell.length_c   1.000
_cell.angle_alpha   90.00
_cell.angle_beta   90.00
_cell.angle_gamma   90.00
#
_symmetry.space_group_name_H-M   'P 1'
#
loop_
_entity.id
_entity.type
_entity.pdbx_description
1 polymer ?
#
loop_
_entity_poly.entity_id
_entity_poly.type
_entity_poly.pdbx_seq_one_letter_code
_entity_poly.pdbx_strand_id
1 'polypeptide(L)'
;MNRIKKLSPLTETTFYILASLLEPLHGYGIMQKVINLSKGRIHLGPGTLYGALSNLVDTSLIIPREPKEPNSRRKIYIITELG
;
A
#
# COMPACT_ATOMS: atom_id res chain seq x y z
N MET A 1 -16.12 -21.50 -0.39
CA MET A 1 -16.13 -20.83 -1.71
C MET A 1 -14.78 -20.12 -1.89
N ASN A 2 -13.89 -20.69 -2.71
CA ASN A 2 -12.58 -20.21 -3.18
C ASN A 2 -11.69 -19.36 -2.26
N ARG A 3 -10.93 -20.03 -1.37
CA ARG A 3 -9.83 -19.42 -0.59
C ARG A 3 -8.57 -19.05 -1.38
N ILE A 4 -8.55 -19.33 -2.68
CA ILE A 4 -7.49 -18.92 -3.60
C ILE A 4 -8.17 -18.57 -4.94
N LYS A 5 -8.79 -17.39 -5.04
CA LYS A 5 -8.78 -16.72 -6.36
C LYS A 5 -7.29 -16.61 -6.67
N LYS A 6 -6.81 -17.42 -7.63
CA LYS A 6 -5.48 -17.36 -8.27
C LYS A 6 -4.80 -16.05 -7.90
N LEU A 7 -3.71 -16.10 -7.14
CA LEU A 7 -2.80 -14.98 -6.97
C LEU A 7 -2.31 -14.61 -8.37
N SER A 8 -3.08 -13.80 -9.08
CA SER A 8 -2.61 -13.14 -10.29
C SER A 8 -1.31 -12.46 -9.91
N PRO A 9 -0.27 -12.54 -10.75
CA PRO A 9 1.01 -11.91 -10.44
C PRO A 9 0.76 -10.48 -9.98
N LEU A 10 1.37 -10.09 -8.86
CA LEU A 10 1.30 -8.71 -8.41
C LEU A 10 1.85 -7.83 -9.53
N THR A 11 1.17 -6.71 -9.79
CA THR A 11 1.78 -5.68 -10.62
C THR A 11 3.02 -5.16 -9.92
N GLU A 12 4.01 -4.69 -10.68
CA GLU A 12 5.24 -4.15 -10.10
C GLU A 12 4.94 -3.00 -9.11
N THR A 13 3.98 -2.14 -9.45
CA THR A 13 3.49 -1.08 -8.55
C THR A 13 2.96 -1.63 -7.24
N THR A 14 2.10 -2.66 -7.29
CA THR A 14 1.54 -3.29 -6.09
C THR A 14 2.63 -3.89 -5.21
N PHE A 15 3.60 -4.58 -5.82
CA PHE A 15 4.74 -5.14 -5.11
C PHE A 15 5.52 -4.06 -4.36
N TYR A 16 5.86 -2.93 -5.02
CA TYR A 16 6.59 -1.86 -4.35
C TYR A 16 5.77 -1.13 -3.27
N ILE A 17 4.45 -1.04 -3.41
CA ILE A 17 3.58 -0.50 -2.35
C ILE A 17 3.64 -1.42 -1.12
N LEU A 18 3.49 -2.74 -1.30
CA LEU A 18 3.57 -3.72 -0.21
C LEU A 18 4.97 -3.73 0.44
N ALA A 19 6.03 -3.73 -0.36
CA ALA A 19 7.41 -3.64 0.12
C ALA A 19 7.67 -2.34 0.91
N SER A 20 7.01 -1.25 0.53
CA SER A 20 7.09 0.01 1.28
C SER A 20 6.47 -0.12 2.68
N LEU A 21 5.41 -0.93 2.80
CA LEU A 21 4.62 -1.15 4.01
C LEU A 21 5.13 -2.24 4.96
N LEU A 22 6.35 -2.75 4.72
CA LEU A 22 7.11 -3.50 5.75
C LEU A 22 7.34 -2.66 7.02
N GLU A 23 7.15 -1.36 6.94
CA GLU A 23 6.95 -0.47 8.08
C GLU A 23 5.65 0.36 7.88
N PRO A 24 4.93 0.74 8.96
CA PRO A 24 3.71 1.53 8.84
C PRO A 24 3.96 2.90 8.18
N LEU A 25 3.21 3.23 7.13
CA LEU A 25 3.38 4.49 6.40
C LEU A 25 2.06 5.17 6.01
N HIS A 26 2.10 6.49 5.95
CA HIS A 26 1.06 7.32 5.33
C HIS A 26 1.24 7.34 3.81
N GLY A 27 0.18 7.71 3.07
CA GLY A 27 0.20 7.73 1.61
C GLY A 27 1.40 8.45 0.99
N TYR A 28 1.78 9.63 1.49
CA TYR A 28 2.95 10.36 0.97
C TYR A 28 4.27 9.60 1.20
N GLY A 29 4.43 8.95 2.35
CA GLY A 29 5.62 8.13 2.64
C GLY A 29 5.72 6.93 1.70
N ILE A 30 4.59 6.32 1.35
CA ILE A 30 4.53 5.25 0.36
C ILE A 30 5.00 5.76 -1.00
N MET A 31 4.56 6.92 -1.47
CA MET A 31 5.01 7.48 -2.75
C MET A 31 6.53 7.66 -2.79
N GLN A 32 7.11 8.25 -1.73
CA GLN A 32 8.55 8.47 -1.63
C GLN A 32 9.33 7.14 -1.62
N LYS A 33 8.86 6.17 -0.83
CA LYS A 33 9.53 4.88 -0.71
C LYS A 33 9.43 4.04 -1.99
N VAL A 34 8.30 4.09 -2.69
CA VAL A 34 8.15 3.45 -4.01
C VAL A 34 9.13 4.03 -5.03
N ILE A 35 9.28 5.36 -5.09
CA ILE A 35 10.25 6.01 -5.99
C ILE A 35 11.67 5.52 -5.66
N ASN A 36 12.04 5.50 -4.37
CA ASN A 36 13.36 5.07 -3.93
C ASN A 36 13.64 3.59 -4.23
N LEU A 37 12.72 2.69 -3.85
CA LEU A 37 12.87 1.24 -4.05
C LEU A 37 12.87 0.85 -5.53
N SER A 38 12.11 1.57 -6.36
CA SER A 38 12.06 1.35 -7.81
C SER A 38 13.22 2.02 -8.55
N LYS A 39 14.11 2.74 -7.86
CA LYS A 39 15.19 3.55 -8.45
C LYS A 39 14.67 4.58 -9.46
N GLY A 40 13.55 5.23 -9.11
CA GLY A 40 12.93 6.27 -9.94
C GLY A 40 12.11 5.75 -11.12
N ARG A 41 11.92 4.44 -11.27
CA ARG A 41 11.13 3.89 -12.40
C ARG A 41 9.62 4.05 -12.20
N ILE A 42 9.16 4.06 -10.95
CA ILE A 42 7.74 4.17 -10.62
C ILE A 42 7.48 5.49 -9.89
N HIS A 43 6.60 6.29 -10.48
CA HIS A 43 6.09 7.53 -9.91
C HIS A 43 4.59 7.40 -9.68
N LEU A 44 4.16 7.48 -8.42
CA LEU A 44 2.76 7.38 -8.06
C LEU A 44 2.16 8.76 -7.81
N GLY A 45 1.16 9.12 -8.60
CA GLY A 45 0.28 10.25 -8.29
C GLY A 45 -0.72 9.89 -7.19
N PRO A 46 -1.36 10.88 -6.54
CA PRO A 46 -2.34 10.63 -5.49
C PRO A 46 -3.50 9.71 -5.92
N GLY A 47 -4.09 9.95 -7.10
CA GLY A 47 -5.21 9.14 -7.60
C GLY A 47 -4.82 7.67 -7.81
N THR A 48 -3.66 7.42 -8.43
CA THR A 48 -3.13 6.06 -8.64
C THR A 48 -2.83 5.36 -7.33
N LEU A 49 -2.19 6.06 -6.39
CA LEU A 49 -1.90 5.48 -5.08
C LEU A 49 -3.19 5.12 -4.34
N TYR A 50 -4.15 6.04 -4.23
CA TYR A 50 -5.37 5.77 -3.46
C TYR A 50 -6.23 4.68 -4.10
N GLY A 51 -6.27 4.58 -5.42
CA GLY A 51 -6.91 3.46 -6.11
C GLY A 51 -6.22 2.12 -5.78
N ALA A 52 -4.89 2.08 -5.81
CA ALA A 52 -4.12 0.89 -5.44
C ALA A 52 -4.31 0.51 -3.96
N LEU A 53 -4.28 1.49 -3.05
CA LEU A 53 -4.50 1.26 -1.62
C LEU A 53 -5.92 0.76 -1.33
N SER A 54 -6.94 1.29 -2.01
CA SER A 54 -8.33 0.79 -1.89
C SER A 54 -8.40 -0.69 -2.26
N ASN A 55 -7.86 -1.05 -3.43
CA ASN A 55 -7.84 -2.43 -3.89
C ASN A 55 -7.06 -3.35 -2.91
N LEU A 56 -5.96 -2.86 -2.33
CA LEU A 56 -5.18 -3.63 -1.35
C LEU A 56 -5.91 -3.84 -0.03
N VAL A 57 -6.71 -2.87 0.40
CA VAL A 57 -7.60 -3.01 1.57
C VAL A 57 -8.73 -3.98 1.25
N ASP A 58 -9.37 -3.86 0.08
CA ASP A 58 -10.46 -4.74 -0.36
C ASP A 58 -10.00 -6.21 -0.50
N THR A 59 -8.72 -6.42 -0.82
CA THR A 59 -8.08 -7.74 -0.88
C THR A 59 -7.43 -8.17 0.44
N SER A 60 -7.57 -7.38 1.51
CA SER A 60 -7.04 -7.66 2.84
C SER A 60 -5.50 -7.81 2.92
N LEU A 61 -4.76 -7.35 1.92
CA LEU A 61 -3.29 -7.37 1.91
C LEU A 61 -2.70 -6.26 2.80
N ILE A 62 -3.47 -5.19 3.02
CA ILE A 62 -3.13 -4.11 3.95
C ILE A 62 -4.36 -3.73 4.77
N ILE A 63 -4.14 -3.09 5.92
CA ILE A 63 -5.20 -2.48 6.73
C ILE A 63 -4.88 -1.00 7.02
N PRO A 64 -5.90 -0.12 7.02
CA PRO A 64 -5.73 1.23 7.53
C PRO A 64 -5.70 1.22 9.07
N ARG A 65 -4.85 2.05 9.65
CA ARG A 65 -4.83 2.34 11.09
C ARG A 65 -5.08 3.83 11.29
N GLU A 66 -5.85 4.16 12.32
CA GLU A 66 -5.98 5.54 12.77
C GLU A 66 -4.62 6.08 13.22
N PRO A 67 -4.31 7.35 12.91
CA PRO A 67 -3.09 7.97 13.38
C PRO A 67 -3.09 8.04 14.91
N LYS A 68 -1.90 7.90 15.50
CA LYS A 68 -1.73 8.03 16.96
C LYS A 68 -2.01 9.45 17.46
N GLU A 69 -1.92 10.44 16.59
CA GLU A 69 -2.13 11.84 16.91
C GLU A 69 -3.62 12.21 16.78
N PRO A 70 -4.26 12.72 17.86
CA PRO A 70 -5.72 12.96 17.91
C PRO A 70 -6.31 13.87 16.83
N ASN A 71 -5.46 14.65 16.14
CA ASN A 71 -5.89 15.64 15.13
C ASN A 71 -5.35 15.35 13.72
N SER A 72 -4.61 14.25 13.54
CA SER A 72 -4.12 13.89 12.21
C SER A 72 -5.25 13.22 11.42
N ARG A 73 -5.52 13.71 10.21
CA ARG A 73 -6.44 13.05 9.27
C ARG A 73 -5.72 12.05 8.35
N ARG A 74 -4.41 11.86 8.53
CA ARG A 74 -3.59 11.05 7.64
C ARG A 74 -3.70 9.58 8.04
N LYS A 75 -4.38 8.78 7.23
CA LYS A 75 -4.42 7.32 7.39
C LYS A 75 -3.00 6.75 7.28
N ILE A 76 -2.67 5.87 8.21
CA ILE A 76 -1.48 5.02 8.14
C ILE A 76 -1.95 3.66 7.58
N TYR A 77 -1.13 3.04 6.75
CA TYR A 77 -1.37 1.70 6.24
C TYR A 77 -0.33 0.74 6.82
N ILE A 78 -0.76 -0.51 7.05
CA ILE A 78 0.07 -1.58 7.60
C ILE A 78 -0.19 -2.83 6.77
N ILE A 79 0.87 -3.55 6.39
CA ILE A 79 0.76 -4.84 5.70
C ILE A 79 0.17 -5.91 6.64
N THR A 80 -0.62 -6.84 6.10
CA THR A 80 -1.13 -7.99 6.85
C THR A 80 -0.29 -9.24 6.56
N GLU A 81 -0.57 -10.34 7.26
CA GLU A 81 0.03 -11.66 6.96
C GLU A 81 -0.30 -12.21 5.57
N LEU A 82 -1.33 -11.67 4.89
CA LEU A 82 -1.66 -12.06 3.52
C LEU A 82 -0.84 -11.30 2.47
N GLY A 83 -0.29 -10.14 2.84
CA GLY A 83 0.39 -9.17 1.98
C GLY A 83 1.86 -9.49 1.72
#